data_AF-A0A317N5W2-F1
#
_entry.id   AF-A0A317N5W2-F1
#
_cell.length_a   1.000
_cell.length_b   1.000
_cell.length_c   1.000
_cell.angle_alpha   90.00
_cell.angle_beta   90.00
_cell.angle_gamma   90.00
#
_symmetry.space_group_name_H-M   'P 1'
#
loop_
_entity.id
_entity.type
_entity.pdbx_description
1 polymer ?
#
loop_
_entity_poly.entity_id
_entity_poly.type
_entity_poly.pdbx_seq_one_letter_code
_entity_poly.pdbx_strand_id
1 'polypeptide(L)'
;MPVSDRLDRYPTRLTEPAPHLERTDPTVWGEVTSPELAGFDANGYAIIPDLLSQEEVAAFGAEIGHLAADPVLYGDERVVVEPVAGQVRSVFQVHKLSKPIAELVAESRIVGLAEQILGSEVYLHQTRVNYMPGFGGSGFTWHSDFETWHAEDGMPAPRAVSLSIALTDNFPFNGSLMLMPGSHRTFVPCLGETPEGHYRESLREQRIGVPTNDDITFLAARFGITQFTGKAGSALLFDSNLMHGSSNNITPFPRSNIFLVFNSVENALTEPFAAPVRRPTHIAAREVTPVREVAPLADQAR
;
A
#
# COMPACT_ATOMS: atom_id res chain seq x y z
N MET A 1 14.78 -3.96 27.48
CA MET A 1 14.39 -5.21 26.79
C MET A 1 15.64 -5.75 26.12
N PRO A 2 15.99 -7.05 26.22
CA PRO A 2 17.16 -7.54 25.51
C PRO A 2 16.88 -7.39 24.02
N VAL A 3 17.81 -6.75 23.31
CA VAL A 3 17.82 -6.69 21.85
C VAL A 3 17.76 -8.12 21.38
N SER A 4 16.64 -8.48 20.72
CA SER A 4 16.48 -9.80 20.14
C SER A 4 17.67 -10.09 19.24
N ASP A 5 18.25 -11.29 19.34
CA ASP A 5 19.34 -11.81 18.49
C ASP A 5 18.87 -12.03 17.02
N ARG A 6 17.83 -11.29 16.61
CA ARG A 6 17.22 -11.33 15.29
C ARG A 6 18.05 -10.46 14.37
N LEU A 7 18.59 -11.09 13.33
CA LEU A 7 19.28 -10.39 12.25
C LEU A 7 18.32 -9.39 11.59
N ASP A 8 18.60 -8.11 11.77
CA ASP A 8 17.96 -7.02 11.04
C ASP A 8 18.77 -6.74 9.76
N ARG A 9 18.15 -7.06 8.61
CA ARG A 9 18.75 -6.83 7.28
C ARG A 9 18.49 -5.42 6.75
N TYR A 10 17.55 -4.69 7.35
CA TYR A 10 17.04 -3.40 6.88
C TYR A 10 16.92 -2.38 8.03
N PRO A 11 18.02 -2.12 8.76
CA PRO A 11 18.00 -1.22 9.91
C PRO A 11 17.55 0.19 9.48
N THR A 12 16.61 0.76 10.23
CA THR A 12 16.01 2.09 9.98
C THR A 12 15.60 2.73 11.30
N ARG A 13 15.04 3.95 11.26
CA ARG A 13 14.70 4.79 12.43
C ARG A 13 15.93 5.09 13.27
N LEU A 14 17.01 5.41 12.57
CA LEU A 14 18.35 5.60 13.14
C LEU A 14 18.50 6.99 13.76
N THR A 15 19.44 7.11 14.69
CA THR A 15 19.82 8.39 15.29
C THR A 15 20.76 9.21 14.40
N GLU A 16 21.48 8.55 13.50
CA GLU A 16 22.44 9.16 12.57
C GLU A 16 22.20 8.65 11.13
N PRO A 17 22.53 9.46 10.11
CA PRO A 17 22.39 9.03 8.71
C PRO A 17 23.20 7.77 8.42
N ALA A 18 22.60 6.85 7.67
CA ALA A 18 23.27 5.66 7.17
C ALA A 18 23.23 5.63 5.63
N PRO A 19 24.21 4.98 4.97
CA PRO A 19 24.16 4.76 3.54
C PRO A 19 22.90 3.99 3.13
N HIS A 20 22.44 4.23 1.89
CA HIS A 20 21.42 3.39 1.28
C HIS A 20 21.90 1.94 1.18
N LEU A 21 20.97 1.00 1.35
CA LEU A 21 21.26 -0.43 1.27
C LEU A 21 20.76 -0.98 -0.05
N GLU A 22 21.61 -1.73 -0.75
CA GLU A 22 21.17 -2.49 -1.92
C GLU A 22 20.35 -3.69 -1.47
N ARG A 23 19.12 -3.80 -2.00
CA ARG A 23 18.24 -4.93 -1.73
C ARG A 23 18.84 -6.20 -2.32
N THR A 24 19.00 -7.21 -1.47
CA THR A 24 19.49 -8.54 -1.86
C THR A 24 18.36 -9.56 -2.05
N ASP A 25 17.15 -9.24 -1.59
CA ASP A 25 15.97 -10.08 -1.82
C ASP A 25 15.45 -9.97 -3.26
N PRO A 26 14.90 -11.04 -3.84
CA PRO A 26 14.24 -10.99 -5.15
C PRO A 26 13.13 -9.94 -5.17
N THR A 27 12.94 -9.27 -6.32
CA THR A 27 11.72 -8.48 -6.57
C THR A 27 10.57 -9.40 -6.98
N VAL A 28 10.85 -10.32 -7.90
CA VAL A 28 9.95 -11.41 -8.29
C VAL A 28 10.42 -12.70 -7.63
N TRP A 29 9.61 -13.23 -6.73
CA TRP A 29 9.84 -14.48 -6.00
C TRP A 29 9.19 -15.69 -6.68
N GLY A 30 8.13 -15.45 -7.44
CA GLY A 30 7.40 -16.46 -8.19
C GLY A 30 7.76 -16.50 -9.68
N GLU A 31 6.80 -16.93 -10.48
CA GLU A 31 6.90 -16.96 -11.94
C GLU A 31 5.94 -15.95 -12.55
N VAL A 32 6.46 -15.02 -13.35
CA VAL A 32 5.66 -14.06 -14.10
C VAL A 32 5.19 -14.71 -15.39
N THR A 33 3.87 -14.88 -15.50
CA THR A 33 3.20 -15.45 -16.68
C THR A 33 2.34 -14.43 -17.42
N SER A 34 1.84 -13.41 -16.71
CA SER A 34 1.07 -12.30 -17.28
C SER A 34 1.99 -11.30 -18.02
N PRO A 35 1.71 -10.97 -19.31
CA PRO A 35 2.49 -9.98 -20.06
C PRO A 35 2.58 -8.60 -19.39
N GLU A 36 1.53 -8.18 -18.68
CA GLU A 36 1.45 -6.91 -17.97
C GLU A 36 2.50 -6.81 -16.85
N LEU A 37 2.93 -7.94 -16.30
CA LEU A 37 3.90 -8.03 -15.21
C LEU A 37 5.35 -8.20 -15.70
N ALA A 38 5.59 -8.32 -17.01
CA ALA A 38 6.92 -8.63 -17.56
C ALA A 38 7.99 -7.59 -17.17
N GLY A 39 7.60 -6.33 -16.96
CA GLY A 39 8.50 -5.25 -16.53
C GLY A 39 8.67 -5.12 -15.02
N PHE A 40 8.01 -5.94 -14.21
CA PHE A 40 7.90 -5.72 -12.76
C PHE A 40 9.26 -5.84 -12.05
N ASP A 41 10.10 -6.81 -12.40
CA ASP A 41 11.42 -6.98 -11.78
C ASP A 41 12.31 -5.74 -11.99
N ALA A 42 12.33 -5.20 -13.22
CA ALA A 42 13.16 -4.05 -13.56
C ALA A 42 12.63 -2.74 -12.94
N ASN A 43 11.32 -2.53 -13.01
CA ASN A 43 10.70 -1.24 -12.66
C ASN A 43 10.17 -1.17 -11.22
N GLY A 44 9.88 -2.31 -10.61
CA GLY A 44 9.23 -2.41 -9.29
C GLY A 44 7.72 -2.19 -9.32
N TYR A 45 7.11 -2.05 -10.50
CA TYR A 45 5.67 -1.90 -10.66
C TYR A 45 5.19 -2.40 -12.02
N ALA A 46 3.87 -2.59 -12.11
CA ALA A 46 3.12 -2.84 -13.34
C ALA A 46 1.81 -2.05 -13.33
N ILE A 47 1.40 -1.58 -14.51
CA ILE A 47 0.09 -0.95 -14.72
C ILE A 47 -0.78 -1.96 -15.46
N ILE A 48 -1.96 -2.24 -14.89
CA ILE A 48 -2.95 -3.13 -15.48
C ILE A 48 -4.12 -2.26 -15.94
N PRO A 49 -4.21 -1.94 -17.24
CA PRO A 49 -5.35 -1.19 -17.77
C PRO A 49 -6.61 -2.04 -17.65
N ASP A 50 -7.75 -1.39 -17.40
CA ASP A 50 -9.07 -2.03 -17.44
C ASP A 50 -9.20 -3.29 -16.56
N LEU A 51 -8.54 -3.32 -15.40
CA LEU A 51 -8.65 -4.43 -14.42
C LEU A 51 -10.10 -4.61 -13.95
N LEU A 52 -10.79 -3.48 -13.75
CA LEU A 52 -12.24 -3.45 -13.54
C LEU A 52 -12.95 -2.88 -14.75
N SER A 53 -14.10 -3.45 -15.07
CA SER A 53 -15.05 -2.88 -16.03
C SER A 53 -15.66 -1.57 -15.50
N GLN A 54 -16.23 -0.76 -16.38
CA GLN A 54 -16.91 0.47 -15.95
C GLN A 54 -18.14 0.21 -15.07
N GLU A 55 -18.77 -0.96 -15.25
CA GLU A 55 -19.90 -1.41 -14.41
C GLU A 55 -19.40 -1.75 -13.00
N GLU A 56 -18.27 -2.44 -12.89
CA GLU A 56 -17.61 -2.75 -11.62
C GLU A 56 -17.11 -1.49 -10.93
N VAL A 57 -16.49 -0.57 -11.67
CA VAL A 57 -16.08 0.76 -11.15
C VAL A 57 -17.27 1.49 -10.54
N ALA A 58 -18.42 1.51 -11.23
CA ALA A 58 -19.62 2.16 -10.71
C ALA A 58 -20.15 1.46 -9.44
N ALA A 59 -20.18 0.12 -9.43
CA ALA A 59 -20.63 -0.67 -8.29
C ALA A 59 -19.73 -0.47 -7.06
N PHE A 60 -18.40 -0.57 -7.23
CA PHE A 60 -17.45 -0.32 -6.14
C PHE A 60 -17.43 1.15 -5.73
N GLY A 61 -17.59 2.09 -6.66
CA GLY A 61 -17.75 3.51 -6.35
C GLY A 61 -18.94 3.77 -5.42
N ALA A 62 -20.08 3.12 -5.67
CA ALA A 62 -21.25 3.19 -4.80
C ALA A 62 -21.00 2.54 -3.43
N GLU A 63 -20.36 1.38 -3.41
CA GLU A 63 -20.07 0.64 -2.16
C GLU A 63 -19.12 1.41 -1.24
N ILE A 64 -18.05 1.99 -1.78
CA ILE A 64 -17.15 2.80 -0.95
C ILE A 64 -17.89 4.05 -0.46
N GLY A 65 -18.73 4.67 -1.30
CA GLY A 65 -19.58 5.79 -0.91
C GLY A 65 -20.54 5.43 0.24
N HIS A 66 -21.09 4.22 0.23
CA HIS A 66 -21.89 3.69 1.33
C HIS A 66 -21.06 3.53 2.62
N LEU A 67 -19.87 2.92 2.55
CA LEU A 67 -18.96 2.80 3.71
C LEU A 67 -18.59 4.17 4.30
N ALA A 68 -18.35 5.18 3.45
CA ALA A 68 -17.99 6.51 3.91
C ALA A 68 -19.15 7.25 4.59
N ALA A 69 -20.39 6.88 4.30
CA ALA A 69 -21.60 7.49 4.84
C ALA A 69 -22.27 6.66 5.96
N ASP A 70 -21.79 5.44 6.21
CA ASP A 70 -22.40 4.50 7.16
C ASP A 70 -22.31 5.03 8.60
N PRO A 71 -23.47 5.31 9.24
CA PRO A 71 -23.47 5.83 10.60
C PRO A 71 -22.88 4.88 11.65
N VAL A 72 -22.86 3.58 11.37
CA VAL A 72 -22.26 2.58 12.27
C VAL A 72 -20.75 2.73 12.36
N LEU A 73 -20.11 3.28 11.32
CA LEU A 73 -18.67 3.49 11.27
C LEU A 73 -18.22 4.83 11.86
N TYR A 74 -19.14 5.68 12.32
CA TYR A 74 -18.77 6.93 13.00
C TYR A 74 -18.02 6.64 14.31
N GLY A 75 -16.80 7.16 14.41
CA GLY A 75 -15.94 6.96 15.58
C GLY A 75 -15.24 5.60 15.62
N ASP A 76 -15.41 4.77 14.60
CA ASP A 76 -14.66 3.52 14.45
C ASP A 76 -13.18 3.84 14.15
N GLU A 77 -12.25 3.16 14.83
CA GLU A 77 -10.81 3.38 14.65
C GLU A 77 -10.32 3.06 13.22
N ARG A 78 -11.08 2.26 12.47
CA ARG A 78 -10.81 1.95 11.06
C ARG A 78 -11.09 3.13 10.13
N VAL A 79 -11.81 4.16 10.59
CA VAL A 79 -12.15 5.33 9.78
C VAL A 79 -11.23 6.49 10.11
N VAL A 80 -10.45 6.91 9.12
CA VAL A 80 -9.61 8.11 9.22
C VAL A 80 -10.33 9.26 8.53
N VAL A 81 -10.61 10.31 9.29
CA VAL A 81 -11.21 11.57 8.78
C VAL A 81 -10.17 12.66 8.59
N GLU A 82 -10.40 13.53 7.60
CA GLU A 82 -9.66 14.78 7.38
C GLU A 82 -9.84 15.75 8.55
N PRO A 83 -8.76 16.35 9.10
CA PRO A 83 -8.84 17.25 10.25
C PRO A 83 -9.68 18.51 10.01
N VAL A 84 -9.67 19.04 8.77
CA VAL A 84 -10.24 20.36 8.45
C VAL A 84 -11.68 20.26 7.94
N ALA A 85 -12.02 19.17 7.24
CA ALA A 85 -13.30 19.03 6.54
C ALA A 85 -14.25 18.00 7.17
N GLY A 86 -13.77 17.17 8.11
CA GLY A 86 -14.56 16.06 8.69
C GLY A 86 -14.94 14.96 7.68
N GLN A 87 -14.43 15.03 6.46
CA GLN A 87 -14.66 14.05 5.40
C GLN A 87 -13.81 12.80 5.64
N VAL A 88 -14.34 11.63 5.32
CA VAL A 88 -13.60 10.36 5.37
C VAL A 88 -12.45 10.42 4.35
N ARG A 89 -11.21 10.27 4.84
CA ARG A 89 -9.98 10.16 4.04
C ARG A 89 -9.70 8.71 3.68
N SER A 90 -9.81 7.81 4.66
CA SER A 90 -9.57 6.39 4.46
C SER A 90 -10.46 5.54 5.36
N VAL A 91 -10.82 4.35 4.88
CA VAL A 91 -11.44 3.29 5.71
C VAL A 91 -10.57 2.06 5.60
N PHE A 92 -10.16 1.47 6.73
CA PHE A 92 -9.32 0.28 6.83
C PHE A 92 -10.14 -1.01 6.99
N GLN A 93 -9.49 -2.16 6.74
CA GLN A 93 -10.11 -3.49 6.78
C GLN A 93 -11.39 -3.57 5.92
N VAL A 94 -11.40 -2.89 4.77
CA VAL A 94 -12.56 -2.85 3.87
C VAL A 94 -13.03 -4.23 3.41
N HIS A 95 -12.13 -5.20 3.30
CA HIS A 95 -12.50 -6.60 3.03
C HIS A 95 -13.30 -7.27 4.16
N LYS A 96 -13.24 -6.75 5.39
CA LYS A 96 -14.07 -7.23 6.52
C LYS A 96 -15.37 -6.44 6.67
N LEU A 97 -15.41 -5.23 6.11
CA LEU A 97 -16.56 -4.33 6.18
C LEU A 97 -17.50 -4.47 4.99
N SER A 98 -16.97 -4.91 3.84
CA SER A 98 -17.69 -5.00 2.57
C SER A 98 -17.52 -6.39 1.97
N LYS A 99 -18.65 -7.12 1.88
CA LYS A 99 -18.70 -8.41 1.20
C LYS A 99 -18.30 -8.32 -0.28
N PRO A 100 -18.79 -7.34 -1.08
CA PRO A 100 -18.33 -7.17 -2.47
C PRO A 100 -16.81 -6.99 -2.59
N ILE A 101 -16.17 -6.22 -1.69
CA ILE A 101 -14.72 -6.06 -1.71
C ILE A 101 -14.02 -7.36 -1.32
N ALA A 102 -14.54 -8.11 -0.34
CA ALA A 102 -14.00 -9.41 0.03
C ALA A 102 -14.01 -10.41 -1.15
N GLU A 103 -15.11 -10.43 -1.90
CA GLU A 103 -15.28 -11.27 -3.09
C GLU A 103 -14.31 -10.84 -4.20
N LEU A 104 -14.21 -9.55 -4.50
CA LEU A 104 -13.27 -9.00 -5.48
C LEU A 104 -11.83 -9.43 -5.20
N VAL A 105 -11.39 -9.28 -3.95
CA VAL A 105 -10.01 -9.55 -3.54
C VAL A 105 -9.61 -11.00 -3.79
N ALA A 106 -10.56 -11.94 -3.68
CA ALA A 106 -10.30 -13.36 -3.86
C ALA A 106 -10.37 -13.83 -5.32
N GLU A 107 -10.84 -12.98 -6.25
CA GLU A 107 -10.86 -13.32 -7.65
C GLU A 107 -9.44 -13.55 -8.19
N SER A 108 -9.26 -14.58 -9.03
CA SER A 108 -7.95 -14.93 -9.56
C SER A 108 -7.28 -13.80 -10.37
N ARG A 109 -8.05 -12.89 -10.98
CA ARG A 109 -7.49 -11.70 -11.66
C ARG A 109 -6.92 -10.66 -10.70
N ILE A 110 -7.26 -10.72 -9.41
CA ILE A 110 -6.78 -9.81 -8.37
C ILE A 110 -5.67 -10.50 -7.58
N VAL A 111 -5.98 -11.56 -6.84
CA VAL A 111 -5.00 -12.25 -5.99
C VAL A 111 -3.89 -12.91 -6.81
N GLY A 112 -4.20 -13.38 -8.02
CA GLY A 112 -3.21 -14.01 -8.92
C GLY A 112 -2.14 -13.06 -9.43
N LEU A 113 -2.36 -11.73 -9.40
CA LEU A 113 -1.31 -10.76 -9.69
C LEU A 113 -0.24 -10.78 -8.60
N ALA A 114 -0.66 -10.84 -7.33
CA ALA A 114 0.25 -10.88 -6.20
C ALA A 114 0.96 -12.23 -6.08
N GLU A 115 0.25 -13.35 -6.29
CA GLU A 115 0.83 -14.71 -6.23
C GLU A 115 1.96 -14.91 -7.26
N GLN A 116 1.81 -14.38 -8.48
CA GLN A 116 2.87 -14.42 -9.50
C GLN A 116 4.15 -13.71 -9.05
N ILE A 117 4.01 -12.53 -8.42
CA ILE A 117 5.17 -11.77 -7.94
C ILE A 117 5.75 -12.38 -6.66
N LEU A 118 4.91 -12.81 -5.72
CA LEU A 118 5.32 -13.23 -4.38
C LEU A 118 5.67 -14.73 -4.29
N GLY A 119 5.31 -15.53 -5.29
CA GLY A 119 5.71 -16.94 -5.41
C GLY A 119 5.18 -17.85 -4.30
N SER A 120 4.06 -17.47 -3.68
CA SER A 120 3.40 -18.23 -2.62
C SER A 120 1.92 -17.87 -2.57
N GLU A 121 1.16 -18.58 -1.73
CA GLU A 121 -0.10 -18.04 -1.23
C GLU A 121 0.14 -16.70 -0.53
N VAL A 122 -0.88 -15.85 -0.54
CA VAL A 122 -0.81 -14.50 0.01
C VAL A 122 -1.94 -14.26 0.99
N TYR A 123 -1.67 -13.42 1.99
CA TYR A 123 -2.67 -12.89 2.91
C TYR A 123 -2.74 -11.36 2.78
N LEU A 124 -3.85 -10.77 3.23
CA LEU A 124 -4.01 -9.31 3.25
C LEU A 124 -3.32 -8.73 4.48
N HIS A 125 -2.15 -8.14 4.29
CA HIS A 125 -1.47 -7.39 5.34
C HIS A 125 -2.28 -6.14 5.74
N GLN A 126 -2.85 -5.46 4.75
CA GLN A 126 -3.67 -4.27 4.96
C GLN A 126 -4.63 -4.10 3.78
N THR A 127 -5.81 -3.56 4.04
CA THR A 127 -6.69 -3.06 2.97
C THR A 127 -7.25 -1.72 3.39
N ARG A 128 -7.36 -0.80 2.45
CA ARG A 128 -8.02 0.49 2.66
C ARG A 128 -8.70 0.97 1.39
N VAL A 129 -9.74 1.78 1.55
CA VAL A 129 -10.15 2.71 0.49
C VAL A 129 -9.60 4.08 0.83
N ASN A 130 -9.15 4.82 -0.18
CA ASN A 130 -8.75 6.21 0.02
C ASN A 130 -9.60 7.16 -0.80
N TYR A 131 -9.86 8.32 -0.23
CA TYR A 131 -10.56 9.43 -0.83
C TYR A 131 -9.65 10.65 -0.80
N MET A 132 -9.53 11.26 -1.96
CA MET A 132 -8.89 12.54 -2.12
C MET A 132 -9.90 13.48 -2.78
N PRO A 133 -10.49 14.41 -2.03
CA PRO A 133 -11.48 15.33 -2.57
C PRO A 133 -10.84 16.26 -3.60
N GLY A 134 -11.67 16.74 -4.52
CA GLY A 134 -11.31 17.90 -5.34
C GLY A 134 -11.18 19.16 -4.48
N PHE A 135 -10.39 20.13 -4.95
CA PHE A 135 -10.21 21.45 -4.32
C PHE A 135 -9.63 21.46 -2.89
N GLY A 136 -8.91 20.42 -2.47
CA GLY A 136 -8.36 20.41 -1.11
C GLY A 136 -7.79 19.10 -0.61
N GLY A 137 -7.71 18.06 -1.45
CA GLY A 137 -7.08 16.81 -1.04
C GLY A 137 -5.59 16.99 -0.77
N SER A 138 -5.14 16.59 0.43
CA SER A 138 -3.72 16.55 0.78
C SER A 138 -3.05 15.30 0.23
N GLY A 139 -1.90 15.47 -0.39
CA GLY A 139 -1.07 14.38 -0.92
C GLY A 139 -0.40 13.55 0.17
N PHE A 140 0.59 12.74 -0.24
CA PHE A 140 1.44 11.94 0.64
C PHE A 140 2.88 12.14 0.19
N THR A 141 3.75 12.50 1.14
CA THR A 141 5.19 12.67 0.88
C THR A 141 5.80 11.35 0.39
N TRP A 142 6.93 11.45 -0.30
CA TRP A 142 7.70 10.28 -0.72
C TRP A 142 8.02 9.35 0.45
N HIS A 143 7.72 8.06 0.28
CA HIS A 143 8.03 7.02 1.25
C HIS A 143 8.18 5.66 0.56
N SER A 144 8.79 4.72 1.29
CA SER A 144 8.72 3.29 1.03
C SER A 144 7.74 2.69 2.05
N ASP A 145 6.72 1.98 1.56
CA ASP A 145 5.76 1.28 2.42
C ASP A 145 6.49 0.25 3.32
N PHE A 146 7.43 -0.50 2.73
CA PHE A 146 8.22 -1.51 3.41
C PHE A 146 9.03 -0.94 4.57
N GLU A 147 9.59 0.26 4.46
CA GLU A 147 10.33 0.89 5.56
C GLU A 147 9.46 0.97 6.82
N THR A 148 8.22 1.42 6.67
CA THR A 148 7.29 1.55 7.78
C THR A 148 6.77 0.19 8.25
N TRP A 149 6.47 -0.74 7.35
CA TRP A 149 6.03 -2.09 7.72
C TRP A 149 7.14 -2.89 8.43
N HIS A 150 8.39 -2.68 8.04
CA HIS A 150 9.54 -3.26 8.72
C HIS A 150 9.71 -2.65 10.10
N ALA A 151 9.86 -1.32 10.18
CA ALA A 151 10.11 -0.59 11.41
C ALA A 151 8.98 -0.79 12.45
N GLU A 152 7.72 -0.66 12.02
CA GLU A 152 6.57 -0.53 12.91
C GLU A 152 5.72 -1.80 13.03
N ASP A 153 5.75 -2.70 12.04
CA ASP A 153 4.93 -3.91 12.06
C ASP A 153 5.73 -5.20 12.23
N GLY A 154 7.02 -5.18 11.91
CA GLY A 154 7.90 -6.34 11.97
C GLY A 154 7.93 -7.16 10.68
N MET A 155 7.65 -6.56 9.52
CA MET A 155 7.76 -7.24 8.22
C MET A 155 9.23 -7.55 7.92
N PRO A 156 9.66 -8.83 7.83
CA PRO A 156 11.09 -9.14 7.83
C PRO A 156 11.79 -8.91 6.49
N ALA A 157 11.10 -9.09 5.37
CA ALA A 157 11.63 -8.86 4.03
C ALA A 157 10.62 -8.09 3.16
N PRO A 158 11.05 -7.39 2.10
CA PRO A 158 10.16 -6.71 1.14
C PRO A 158 9.46 -7.70 0.19
N ARG A 159 8.85 -8.76 0.74
CA ARG A 159 8.07 -9.78 0.01
C ARG A 159 6.56 -9.49 0.14
N ALA A 160 6.20 -8.25 -0.20
CA ALA A 160 4.83 -7.77 -0.24
C ALA A 160 4.64 -6.86 -1.46
N VAL A 161 3.40 -6.76 -1.94
CA VAL A 161 3.01 -5.86 -3.03
C VAL A 161 1.73 -5.13 -2.68
N SER A 162 1.66 -3.87 -3.13
CA SER A 162 0.47 -3.03 -3.05
C SER A 162 -0.23 -3.01 -4.40
N LEU A 163 -1.55 -3.22 -4.41
CA LEU A 163 -2.42 -3.06 -5.56
C LEU A 163 -3.39 -1.90 -5.33
N SER A 164 -3.22 -0.84 -6.10
CA SER A 164 -4.09 0.34 -6.11
C SER A 164 -5.01 0.30 -7.33
N ILE A 165 -6.30 0.02 -7.11
CA ILE A 165 -7.32 -0.02 -8.16
C ILE A 165 -8.05 1.34 -8.19
N ALA A 166 -7.91 2.09 -9.29
CA ALA A 166 -8.50 3.41 -9.41
C ALA A 166 -10.03 3.33 -9.61
N LEU A 167 -10.80 4.09 -8.82
CA LEU A 167 -12.26 4.20 -8.96
C LEU A 167 -12.71 5.55 -9.57
N THR A 168 -11.75 6.44 -9.80
CA THR A 168 -11.91 7.63 -10.65
C THR A 168 -10.73 7.74 -11.60
N ASP A 169 -10.85 8.59 -12.64
CA ASP A 169 -9.76 8.84 -13.57
C ASP A 169 -8.55 9.44 -12.83
N ASN A 170 -7.37 8.85 -13.04
CA ASN A 170 -6.10 9.40 -12.59
C ASN A 170 -5.53 10.27 -13.70
N PHE A 171 -5.54 11.59 -13.47
CA PHE A 171 -4.94 12.59 -14.34
C PHE A 171 -3.54 12.98 -13.85
N PRO A 172 -2.70 13.59 -14.70
CA PRO A 172 -1.43 14.15 -14.26
C PRO A 172 -1.56 15.24 -13.18
N PHE A 173 -2.74 15.86 -13.06
CA PHE A 173 -2.96 17.07 -12.26
C PHE A 173 -3.85 16.88 -11.02
N ASN A 174 -4.53 15.73 -10.85
CA ASN A 174 -5.41 15.49 -9.70
C ASN A 174 -4.71 14.76 -8.54
N GLY A 175 -3.38 14.91 -8.46
CA GLY A 175 -2.57 14.29 -7.43
C GLY A 175 -2.46 12.77 -7.55
N SER A 176 -2.47 12.22 -8.77
CA SER A 176 -2.23 10.77 -8.99
C SER A 176 -0.85 10.32 -8.50
N LEU A 177 -0.71 9.01 -8.23
CA LEU A 177 0.51 8.46 -7.62
C LEU A 177 1.73 8.68 -8.52
N MET A 178 2.81 9.18 -7.93
CA MET A 178 4.13 9.28 -8.55
C MET A 178 5.04 8.19 -8.00
N LEU A 179 5.89 7.64 -8.86
CA LEU A 179 6.77 6.51 -8.57
C LEU A 179 8.17 6.80 -9.11
N MET A 180 9.20 6.20 -8.50
CA MET A 180 10.57 6.21 -9.02
C MET A 180 10.94 4.80 -9.51
N PRO A 181 10.82 4.51 -10.83
CA PRO A 181 11.05 3.17 -11.36
C PRO A 181 12.45 2.62 -11.01
N GLY A 182 12.52 1.41 -10.47
CA GLY A 182 13.79 0.79 -10.07
C GLY A 182 14.26 1.15 -8.65
N SER A 183 13.63 2.11 -7.98
CA SER A 183 14.04 2.50 -6.62
C SER A 183 13.78 1.40 -5.59
N HIS A 184 12.89 0.44 -5.87
CA HIS A 184 12.59 -0.70 -5.00
C HIS A 184 13.79 -1.60 -4.71
N ARG A 185 14.85 -1.49 -5.52
CA ARG A 185 16.16 -2.14 -5.32
C ARG A 185 17.06 -1.43 -4.31
N THR A 186 16.66 -0.25 -3.85
CA THR A 186 17.39 0.56 -2.86
C THR A 186 16.53 0.72 -1.62
N PHE A 187 16.98 0.22 -0.48
CA PHE A 187 16.38 0.54 0.81
C PHE A 187 17.01 1.81 1.38
N VAL A 188 16.18 2.74 1.82
CA VAL A 188 16.60 4.01 2.41
C VAL A 188 16.32 3.98 3.91
N PRO A 189 17.35 3.87 4.77
CA PRO A 189 17.18 4.02 6.20
C PRO A 189 16.68 5.42 6.54
N CYS A 190 15.58 5.51 7.29
CA CYS A 190 15.02 6.79 7.72
C CYS A 190 15.55 7.19 9.10
N LEU A 191 15.54 8.50 9.36
CA LEU A 191 15.93 9.07 10.65
C LEU A 191 14.74 9.18 11.60
N GLY A 192 15.06 9.15 12.90
CA GLY A 192 14.13 9.45 13.97
C GLY A 192 13.47 8.19 14.54
N GLU A 193 13.51 8.08 15.86
CA GLU A 193 12.84 7.01 16.60
C GLU A 193 11.34 7.04 16.36
N THR A 194 10.72 5.86 16.25
CA THR A 194 9.27 5.75 16.09
C THR A 194 8.55 6.09 17.41
N PRO A 195 7.74 7.16 17.47
CA PRO A 195 6.98 7.49 18.68
C PRO A 195 5.88 6.47 18.98
N GLU A 196 5.45 6.41 20.24
CA GLU A 196 4.27 5.64 20.62
C GLU A 196 3.03 6.15 19.87
N GLY A 197 2.26 5.25 19.26
CA GLY A 197 1.03 5.62 18.56
C GLY A 197 1.21 6.41 17.25
N HIS A 198 2.42 6.43 16.67
CA HIS A 198 2.76 7.19 15.45
C HIS A 198 1.77 7.01 14.27
N TYR A 199 1.14 5.84 14.16
CA TYR A 199 0.12 5.54 13.14
C TYR A 199 -1.07 6.52 13.14
N ARG A 200 -1.42 7.12 14.29
CA ARG A 200 -2.55 8.06 14.40
C ARG A 200 -2.32 9.36 13.63
N GLU A 201 -1.05 9.73 13.43
CA GLU A 201 -0.64 10.96 12.74
C GLU A 201 -0.18 10.67 11.31
N SER A 202 0.67 9.64 11.14
CA SER A 202 1.31 9.32 9.85
C SER A 202 0.35 8.96 8.72
N LEU A 203 -0.84 8.43 9.04
CA LEU A 203 -1.89 8.13 8.05
C LEU A 203 -2.51 9.39 7.41
N ARG A 204 -2.29 10.55 8.02
CA ARG A 204 -2.70 11.87 7.50
C ARG A 204 -1.51 12.62 6.91
N GLU A 205 -0.41 12.69 7.68
CA GLU A 205 0.84 13.31 7.28
C GLU A 205 2.01 12.58 7.96
N GLN A 206 2.87 11.96 7.15
CA GLN A 206 4.04 11.24 7.66
C GLN A 206 5.25 12.19 7.76
N ARG A 207 5.81 12.32 8.97
CA ARG A 207 7.00 13.15 9.27
C ARG A 207 8.20 12.34 9.76
N ILE A 208 7.96 11.13 10.29
CA ILE A 208 8.98 10.17 10.73
C ILE A 208 8.87 8.93 9.85
N GLY A 209 9.99 8.30 9.55
CA GLY A 209 10.03 7.23 8.54
C GLY A 209 9.92 7.75 7.10
N VAL A 210 10.18 9.05 6.88
CA VAL A 210 10.31 9.62 5.55
C VAL A 210 11.78 9.80 5.19
N PRO A 211 12.18 9.50 3.94
CA PRO A 211 13.51 9.84 3.44
C PRO A 211 13.79 11.34 3.52
N THR A 212 15.06 11.71 3.62
CA THR A 212 15.45 13.13 3.57
C THR A 212 15.28 13.68 2.15
N ASN A 213 15.24 15.01 2.01
CA ASN A 213 15.20 15.63 0.68
C ASN A 213 16.43 15.28 -0.17
N ASP A 214 17.58 15.06 0.44
CA ASP A 214 18.80 14.64 -0.26
C ASP A 214 18.66 13.21 -0.79
N ASP A 215 18.07 12.29 -0.01
CA ASP A 215 17.75 10.93 -0.46
C ASP A 215 16.79 10.95 -1.65
N ILE A 216 15.71 11.73 -1.55
CA ILE A 216 14.73 11.86 -2.63
C ILE A 216 15.36 12.49 -3.88
N THR A 217 16.20 13.51 -3.73
CA THR A 217 16.90 14.15 -4.85
C THR A 217 17.85 13.17 -5.54
N PHE A 218 18.61 12.39 -4.77
CA PHE A 218 19.49 11.36 -5.28
C PHE A 218 18.71 10.27 -6.06
N LEU A 219 17.64 9.73 -5.46
CA LEU A 219 16.82 8.70 -6.10
C LEU A 219 16.14 9.24 -7.37
N ALA A 220 15.56 10.43 -7.33
CA ALA A 220 14.93 11.05 -8.49
C ALA A 220 15.93 11.30 -9.64
N ALA A 221 17.15 11.74 -9.34
CA ALA A 221 18.19 11.91 -10.34
C ALA A 221 18.63 10.59 -10.98
N ARG A 222 18.63 9.50 -10.19
CA ARG A 222 19.05 8.17 -10.66
C ARG A 222 17.95 7.43 -11.43
N PHE A 223 16.70 7.54 -11.00
CA PHE A 223 15.60 6.69 -11.45
C PHE A 223 14.53 7.46 -12.24
N GLY A 224 14.55 8.79 -12.21
CA GLY A 224 13.47 9.62 -12.73
C GLY A 224 12.19 9.49 -11.90
N ILE A 225 11.14 10.16 -12.37
CA ILE A 225 9.79 10.09 -11.78
C ILE A 225 8.80 9.77 -12.89
N THR A 226 7.93 8.79 -12.64
CA THR A 226 6.78 8.47 -13.48
C THR A 226 5.49 8.65 -12.69
N GLN A 227 4.37 8.77 -13.39
CA GLN A 227 3.07 9.00 -12.77
C GLN A 227 2.06 7.97 -13.26
N PHE A 228 1.33 7.37 -12.32
CA PHE A 228 0.25 6.45 -12.63
C PHE A 228 -0.99 7.22 -13.08
N THR A 229 -1.19 7.29 -14.39
CA THR A 229 -2.37 7.88 -15.03
C THR A 229 -3.18 6.81 -15.75
N GLY A 230 -4.49 7.04 -15.88
CA GLY A 230 -5.36 6.05 -16.50
C GLY A 230 -6.83 6.30 -16.19
N LYS A 231 -7.68 5.55 -16.88
CA LYS A 231 -9.13 5.55 -16.64
C LYS A 231 -9.47 4.83 -15.34
N ALA A 232 -10.58 5.22 -14.72
CA ALA A 232 -11.16 4.45 -13.64
C ALA A 232 -11.30 2.98 -14.07
N GLY A 233 -10.91 2.07 -13.18
CA GLY A 233 -10.76 0.63 -13.44
C GLY A 233 -9.33 0.19 -13.75
N SER A 234 -8.43 1.11 -14.09
CA SER A 234 -6.99 0.82 -14.18
C SER A 234 -6.41 0.56 -12.79
N ALA A 235 -5.41 -0.32 -12.71
CA ALA A 235 -4.72 -0.63 -11.47
C ALA A 235 -3.21 -0.47 -11.57
N LEU A 236 -2.59 -0.18 -10.44
CA LEU A 236 -1.15 -0.13 -10.25
C LEU A 236 -0.77 -1.17 -9.20
N LEU A 237 -0.03 -2.19 -9.62
CA LEU A 237 0.64 -3.13 -8.73
C LEU A 237 2.07 -2.64 -8.52
N PHE A 238 2.54 -2.53 -7.29
CA PHE A 238 3.91 -2.10 -7.00
C PHE A 238 4.53 -2.82 -5.80
N ASP A 239 5.84 -3.00 -5.86
CA ASP A 239 6.67 -3.59 -4.82
C ASP A 239 6.62 -2.75 -3.54
N SER A 240 6.62 -3.41 -2.39
CA SER A 240 6.53 -2.75 -1.08
C SER A 240 7.63 -1.73 -0.82
N ASN A 241 8.81 -1.88 -1.42
CA ASN A 241 9.93 -0.96 -1.25
C ASN A 241 10.01 0.12 -2.34
N LEU A 242 9.06 0.18 -3.28
CA LEU A 242 9.08 1.21 -4.31
C LEU A 242 8.81 2.60 -3.72
N MET A 243 9.68 3.56 -4.06
CA MET A 243 9.56 4.93 -3.61
C MET A 243 8.41 5.59 -4.36
N HIS A 244 7.40 6.04 -3.61
CA HIS A 244 6.20 6.61 -4.18
C HIS A 244 5.63 7.73 -3.30
N GLY A 245 4.82 8.58 -3.90
CA GLY A 245 4.17 9.71 -3.24
C GLY A 245 3.10 10.31 -4.12
N SER A 246 2.42 11.36 -3.65
CA SER A 246 1.46 12.09 -4.47
C SER A 246 1.38 13.55 -4.05
N SER A 247 1.20 14.46 -5.01
CA SER A 247 0.95 15.88 -4.73
C SER A 247 -0.44 16.13 -4.16
N ASN A 248 -0.71 17.35 -3.73
CA ASN A 248 -2.06 17.82 -3.39
C ASN A 248 -2.97 17.88 -4.63
N ASN A 249 -4.28 17.91 -4.42
CA ASN A 249 -5.30 18.03 -5.46
C ASN A 249 -6.07 19.34 -5.32
N ILE A 250 -5.72 20.31 -6.16
CA ILE A 250 -6.39 21.62 -6.24
C ILE A 250 -7.50 21.66 -7.31
N THR A 251 -7.69 20.56 -8.03
CA THR A 251 -8.59 20.49 -9.19
C THR A 251 -10.00 20.05 -8.77
N PRO A 252 -11.04 20.20 -9.61
CA PRO A 252 -12.36 19.65 -9.32
C PRO A 252 -12.43 18.12 -9.36
N PHE A 253 -11.41 17.42 -9.88
CA PHE A 253 -11.48 16.00 -10.18
C PHE A 253 -11.03 15.18 -8.97
N PRO A 254 -11.92 14.47 -8.27
CA PRO A 254 -11.53 13.69 -7.10
C PRO A 254 -10.70 12.46 -7.49
N ARG A 255 -9.98 11.90 -6.51
CA ARG A 255 -9.33 10.60 -6.63
C ARG A 255 -9.87 9.65 -5.57
N SER A 256 -10.34 8.49 -5.98
CA SER A 256 -10.58 7.37 -5.06
C SER A 256 -9.99 6.08 -5.57
N ASN A 257 -9.58 5.22 -4.65
CA ASN A 257 -9.04 3.90 -4.98
C ASN A 257 -9.37 2.86 -3.90
N ILE A 258 -9.44 1.60 -4.32
CA ILE A 258 -9.28 0.45 -3.42
C ILE A 258 -7.79 0.12 -3.38
N PHE A 259 -7.23 0.00 -2.18
CA PHE A 259 -5.83 -0.28 -1.94
C PHE A 259 -5.68 -1.57 -1.14
N LEU A 260 -5.01 -2.55 -1.73
CA LEU A 260 -4.84 -3.88 -1.19
C LEU A 260 -3.35 -4.15 -1.01
N VAL A 261 -2.94 -4.57 0.18
CA VAL A 261 -1.55 -4.99 0.44
C VAL A 261 -1.54 -6.50 0.62
N PHE A 262 -0.96 -7.18 -0.35
CA PHE A 262 -0.72 -8.61 -0.28
C PHE A 262 0.68 -8.86 0.29
N ASN A 263 0.77 -9.75 1.27
CA ASN A 263 2.04 -10.23 1.78
C ASN A 263 2.09 -11.75 1.63
N SER A 264 3.28 -12.28 1.37
CA SER A 264 3.49 -13.73 1.33
C SER A 264 3.20 -14.33 2.69
N VAL A 265 2.54 -15.49 2.73
CA VAL A 265 2.35 -16.25 3.98
C VAL A 265 3.68 -16.68 4.61
N GLU A 266 4.75 -16.76 3.81
CA GLU A 266 6.11 -17.06 4.23
C GLU A 266 6.88 -15.81 4.74
N ASN A 267 6.24 -14.64 4.69
CA ASN A 267 6.80 -13.34 5.14
C ASN A 267 5.97 -12.74 6.28
N ALA A 268 5.38 -13.59 7.11
CA ALA A 268 4.54 -13.20 8.24
C ALA A 268 5.23 -12.16 9.15
N LEU A 269 4.43 -11.24 9.70
CA LEU A 269 4.94 -10.21 10.59
C LEU A 269 5.51 -10.80 11.88
N THR A 270 6.62 -10.24 12.33
CA THR A 270 7.27 -10.56 13.59
C THR A 270 7.11 -9.38 14.57
N GLU A 271 7.98 -9.26 15.59
CA GLU A 271 8.00 -8.03 16.39
C GLU A 271 8.49 -6.84 15.55
N PRO A 272 8.00 -5.61 15.79
CA PRO A 272 8.53 -4.41 15.15
C PRO A 272 10.05 -4.32 15.28
N PHE A 273 10.74 -3.85 14.25
CA PHE A 273 12.20 -3.70 14.30
C PHE A 273 12.65 -2.42 15.00
N ALA A 274 11.80 -1.38 15.03
CA ALA A 274 12.11 -0.11 15.66
C ALA A 274 11.00 0.44 16.57
N ALA A 275 9.73 0.12 16.32
CA ALA A 275 8.64 0.63 17.15
C ALA A 275 8.57 -0.07 18.52
N PRO A 276 8.24 0.65 19.61
CA PRO A 276 8.18 0.08 20.95
C PRO A 276 6.97 -0.85 21.15
N VAL A 277 5.92 -0.69 20.33
CA VAL A 277 4.67 -1.44 20.41
C VAL A 277 4.17 -1.81 19.03
N ARG A 278 3.47 -2.94 18.95
CA ARG A 278 2.78 -3.38 17.73
C ARG A 278 1.66 -2.40 17.39
N ARG A 279 1.53 -2.05 16.11
CA ARG A 279 0.37 -1.30 15.61
C ARG A 279 -0.92 -2.11 15.69
N PRO A 280 -2.11 -1.45 15.72
CA PRO A 280 -3.39 -2.13 15.71
C PRO A 280 -3.59 -3.06 14.50
N THR A 281 -4.37 -4.12 14.67
CA THR A 281 -4.60 -5.15 13.64
C THR A 281 -5.39 -4.66 12.43
N HIS A 282 -6.03 -3.49 12.52
CA HIS A 282 -6.66 -2.86 11.36
C HIS A 282 -5.67 -2.11 10.45
N ILE A 283 -4.50 -1.76 10.99
CA ILE A 283 -3.39 -1.19 10.22
C ILE A 283 -2.47 -2.30 9.71
N ALA A 284 -2.16 -3.29 10.55
CA ALA A 284 -1.24 -4.37 10.20
C ALA A 284 -1.79 -5.73 10.66
N ALA A 285 -2.28 -6.53 9.70
CA ALA A 285 -2.80 -7.85 9.98
C ALA A 285 -1.69 -8.81 10.45
N ARG A 286 -1.94 -9.51 11.54
CA ARG A 286 -1.07 -10.54 12.12
C ARG A 286 -1.60 -11.96 11.94
N GLU A 287 -2.87 -12.08 11.57
CA GLU A 287 -3.48 -13.34 11.20
C GLU A 287 -3.09 -13.64 9.74
N VAL A 288 -2.45 -14.80 9.53
CA VAL A 288 -1.92 -15.22 8.24
C VAL A 288 -2.86 -16.28 7.68
N THR A 289 -4.00 -15.83 7.18
CA THR A 289 -4.96 -16.70 6.49
C THR A 289 -4.86 -16.41 4.99
N PRO A 290 -4.53 -17.41 4.15
CA PRO A 290 -4.52 -17.26 2.71
C PRO A 290 -5.82 -16.65 2.18
N VAL A 291 -5.74 -15.68 1.27
CA VAL A 291 -6.90 -14.98 0.72
C VAL A 291 -7.93 -15.94 0.14
N ARG A 292 -7.47 -17.00 -0.53
CA ARG A 292 -8.31 -18.00 -1.18
C ARG A 292 -9.10 -18.89 -0.21
N GLU A 293 -8.71 -18.94 1.07
CA GLU A 293 -9.43 -19.69 2.10
C GLU A 293 -10.52 -18.85 2.80
N VAL A 294 -10.44 -17.52 2.72
CA VAL A 294 -11.34 -16.59 3.43
C VAL A 294 -12.57 -16.21 2.60
N ALA A 295 -12.51 -16.35 1.28
CA ALA A 295 -13.65 -16.06 0.42
C ALA A 295 -14.83 -17.01 0.74
N PRO A 296 -16.09 -16.53 0.68
CA PRO A 296 -17.21 -17.45 0.58
C PRO A 296 -16.92 -18.37 -0.61
N LEU A 297 -16.92 -19.69 -0.38
CA LEU A 297 -16.87 -20.67 -1.46
C LEU A 297 -17.88 -20.22 -2.51
N ALA A 298 -17.40 -19.71 -3.65
CA ALA A 298 -18.24 -19.49 -4.81
C ALA A 298 -18.96 -20.83 -5.06
N ASP A 299 -20.28 -20.78 -5.18
CA ASP A 299 -21.14 -21.95 -5.34
C ASP A 299 -20.45 -23.03 -6.17
N GLN A 300 -20.15 -24.16 -5.53
CA GLN A 300 -19.88 -25.41 -6.25
C GLN A 300 -21.20 -25.81 -6.93
N ALA A 301 -21.45 -25.22 -8.10
CA ALA A 301 -22.53 -25.58 -8.98
C ALA A 301 -21.94 -25.87 -10.37
N ARG A 302 -21.41 -27.08 -10.52
CA ARG A 302 -21.72 -28.00 -11.63
C ARG A 302 -21.33 -29.42 -11.26
#